data_AF-A0A1J4PWD3-F1
#
_entry.id   AF-A0A1J4PWD3-F1
#
_cell.length_a   1.000
_cell.length_b   1.000
_cell.length_c   1.000
_cell.angle_alpha   90.00
_cell.angle_beta   90.00
_cell.angle_gamma   90.00
#
_symmetry.space_group_name_H-M   'P 1'
#
loop_
_entity.id
_entity.type
_entity.pdbx_description
1 polymer ?
#
loop_
_entity_poly.entity_id
_entity_poly.type
_entity_poly.pdbx_seq_one_letter_code
_entity_poly.pdbx_strand_id
1 'polypeptide(L)'
;MAGTYSLGIDRIACDGYGLCAELLPERIELDEWGYPVVASAPLAGDALRHARRAVAACPALALRLDRATERVPDRQPAQRT
;
A
#
# COMPACT_ATOMS: atom_id res chain seq x y z
N MET A 1 -12.90 15.31 11.70
CA MET A 1 -13.29 14.36 10.63
C MET A 1 -12.09 13.52 10.26
N ALA A 2 -12.07 12.25 10.66
CA ALA A 2 -11.05 11.32 10.20
C ALA A 2 -11.44 10.87 8.78
N GLY A 3 -10.74 11.38 7.76
CA GLY A 3 -10.89 10.88 6.40
C GLY A 3 -10.28 9.48 6.30
N THR A 4 -10.93 8.59 5.56
CA THR A 4 -10.39 7.29 5.17
C THR A 4 -9.36 7.46 4.05
N TYR A 5 -8.34 6.60 4.02
CA TYR A 5 -7.29 6.60 3.01
C TYR A 5 -7.19 5.22 2.36
N SER A 6 -6.73 5.17 1.11
CA SER A 6 -6.36 3.95 0.40
C SER A 6 -4.85 3.93 0.19
N LEU A 7 -4.27 2.73 0.19
CA LEU A 7 -2.87 2.52 -0.08
C LEU A 7 -2.69 2.04 -1.52
N GLY A 8 -1.81 2.70 -2.28
CA GLY A 8 -1.50 2.35 -3.65
C GLY A 8 -0.02 2.03 -3.82
N ILE A 9 0.29 1.15 -4.77
CA ILE A 9 1.67 0.82 -5.17
C ILE A 9 1.84 1.07 -6.66
N ASP A 10 2.90 1.78 -7.03
CA ASP A 10 3.45 1.75 -8.38
C ASP A 10 4.32 0.49 -8.54
N ARG A 11 3.81 -0.50 -9.27
CA ARG A 11 4.51 -1.77 -9.48
C ARG A 11 5.68 -1.65 -10.47
N ILE A 12 5.74 -0.59 -11.27
CA ILE A 12 6.85 -0.36 -12.21
C ILE A 12 8.03 0.25 -11.47
N ALA A 13 7.77 1.16 -10.52
CA ALA A 13 8.80 1.78 -9.70
C ALA A 13 9.26 0.89 -8.51
N CYS A 14 8.47 -0.11 -8.12
CA CYS A 14 8.82 -0.95 -6.97
C CYS A 14 9.92 -1.97 -7.31
N ASP A 15 11.03 -1.95 -6.58
CA ASP A 15 12.11 -2.95 -6.71
C ASP A 15 12.13 -4.01 -5.59
N GLY A 16 11.05 -4.17 -4.82
CA GLY A 16 10.95 -5.25 -3.82
C GLY A 16 11.79 -5.07 -2.53
N TYR A 17 12.06 -3.83 -2.08
CA TYR A 17 12.85 -3.56 -0.86
C TYR A 17 12.26 -4.12 0.46
N GLY A 18 11.00 -4.53 0.49
CA GLY A 18 10.36 -5.15 1.67
C GLY A 18 10.02 -4.24 2.86
N LEU A 19 10.64 -3.06 2.99
CA LEU A 19 10.43 -2.13 4.14
C LEU A 19 8.97 -1.77 4.43
N CYS A 20 8.13 -1.75 3.40
CA CYS A 20 6.71 -1.45 3.54
C CYS A 20 5.96 -2.55 4.33
N ALA A 21 6.30 -3.82 4.15
CA ALA A 21 5.72 -4.94 4.89
C ALA A 21 6.22 -4.99 6.34
N GLU A 22 7.47 -4.59 6.60
CA GLU A 22 7.99 -4.47 7.97
C GLU A 22 7.29 -3.35 8.76
N LEU A 23 6.96 -2.25 8.10
CA LEU A 23 6.35 -1.08 8.74
C LEU A 23 4.82 -1.11 8.80
N LEU A 24 4.18 -1.93 7.97
CA LEU A 24 2.73 -2.09 7.90
C LEU A 24 2.34 -3.56 7.60
N PRO A 25 2.73 -4.52 8.45
CA PRO A 25 2.45 -5.93 8.23
C PRO A 25 0.94 -6.24 8.26
N GLU A 26 0.13 -5.41 8.92
CA GLU A 26 -1.33 -5.57 8.96
C GLU A 26 -2.04 -5.31 7.60
N ARG A 27 -1.33 -4.78 6.60
CA ARG A 27 -1.91 -4.41 5.29
C ARG A 27 -1.08 -4.84 4.10
N ILE A 28 0.21 -5.11 4.30
CA ILE A 28 1.14 -5.43 3.23
C ILE A 28 1.84 -6.73 3.58
N GLU A 29 1.65 -7.71 2.72
CA GLU A 29 2.42 -8.95 2.74
C GLU A 29 3.36 -8.95 1.54
N LEU A 30 4.47 -9.67 1.62
CA LEU A 30 5.35 -9.88 0.47
C LEU A 30 4.99 -11.22 -0.17
N ASP A 31 4.90 -11.24 -1.49
CA ASP A 31 4.80 -12.49 -2.23
C ASP A 31 6.15 -13.25 -2.28
N GLU A 32 6.15 -14.39 -2.97
CA GLU A 32 7.33 -15.24 -3.15
C GLU A 32 8.50 -14.57 -3.90
N TRP A 33 8.25 -13.44 -4.57
CA TRP A 33 9.25 -12.65 -5.28
C TRP A 33 9.66 -11.39 -4.51
N GLY A 34 9.11 -11.15 -3.32
CA GLY A 34 9.39 -9.97 -2.51
C GLY A 34 8.61 -8.72 -2.93
N TYR A 35 7.59 -8.85 -3.79
CA TYR A 35 6.74 -7.73 -4.17
C TYR A 35 5.56 -7.58 -3.20
N PRO A 36 5.18 -6.33 -2.88
CA PRO A 36 4.11 -6.09 -1.90
C PRO A 36 2.71 -6.36 -2.47
N VAL A 37 1.95 -7.15 -1.72
CA VAL A 37 0.53 -7.43 -1.88
C VAL A 37 -0.24 -6.61 -0.83
N VAL A 38 -1.09 -5.69 -1.29
CA VAL A 38 -1.81 -4.74 -0.43
C VAL A 38 -3.28 -5.12 -0.27
N ALA A 39 -3.75 -5.13 0.97
CA ALA A 39 -5.16 -5.27 1.28
C ALA A 39 -5.95 -4.00 0.90
N SER A 40 -7.08 -4.18 0.20
CA SER A 40 -7.93 -3.08 -0.29
C SER A 40 -8.74 -2.34 0.78
N ALA A 41 -8.55 -2.65 2.06
CA ALA A 41 -9.32 -2.07 3.14
C ALA A 41 -8.92 -0.60 3.41
N PRO A 42 -9.88 0.30 3.65
CA PRO A 42 -9.58 1.68 4.02
C PRO A 42 -8.75 1.79 5.30
N LEU A 43 -7.81 2.74 5.31
CA LEU A 43 -6.94 3.07 6.42
C LEU A 43 -7.51 4.24 7.23
N ALA A 44 -7.53 4.07 8.54
CA ALA A 44 -7.90 5.10 9.52
C ALA A 44 -7.14 4.86 10.84
N GLY A 45 -7.15 5.83 11.75
CA GLY A 45 -6.55 5.70 13.08
C GLY A 45 -5.06 5.35 13.02
N ASP A 46 -4.65 4.35 13.80
CA ASP A 46 -3.24 3.93 13.90
C ASP A 46 -2.71 3.26 12.63
N ALA A 47 -3.55 2.52 11.91
CA ALA A 47 -3.16 1.93 10.62
C ALA A 47 -2.75 3.00 9.61
N LEU A 48 -3.39 4.19 9.64
CA LEU A 48 -2.96 5.32 8.82
C LEU A 48 -1.61 5.88 9.26
N ARG A 49 -1.30 5.88 10.57
CA ARG A 49 0.01 6.33 11.07
C ARG A 49 1.12 5.40 10.61
N HIS A 50 0.93 4.09 10.70
CA HIS A 50 1.86 3.10 10.18
C HIS A 50 2.03 3.22 8.67
N ALA A 51 0.92 3.38 7.92
CA ALA A 51 0.99 3.54 6.48
C ALA A 51 1.77 4.78 6.03
N ARG A 52 1.66 5.89 6.77
CA ARG A 52 2.47 7.09 6.50
C ARG A 52 3.95 6.84 6.69
N ARG A 53 4.34 6.06 7.71
CA ARG A 53 5.73 5.66 7.93
C ARG A 53 6.23 4.77 6.80
N ALA A 54 5.42 3.79 6.39
CA ALA A 54 5.74 2.91 5.27
C ALA A 54 5.94 3.69 3.96
N VAL A 55 5.08 4.68 3.68
CA VAL A 55 5.24 5.56 2.50
C VAL A 55 6.53 6.36 2.58
N ALA A 56 6.82 6.98 3.72
CA ALA A 56 8.02 7.80 3.90
C ALA A 56 9.33 6.99 3.85
N ALA A 57 9.29 5.71 4.21
CA ALA A 57 10.45 4.83 4.20
C ALA A 57 10.71 4.15 2.84
N CYS A 58 9.81 4.28 1.87
CA CYS A 58 9.95 3.62 0.57
C CYS A 58 11.09 4.26 -0.25
N PRO A 59 12.22 3.55 -0.50
CA PRO A 59 13.37 4.15 -1.18
C PRO A 59 13.06 4.51 -2.64
N ALA A 60 12.22 3.70 -3.30
CA ALA A 60 11.80 3.91 -4.68
C ALA A 60 10.61 4.86 -4.84
N LEU A 61 10.05 5.38 -3.74
CA LEU A 61 8.84 6.23 -3.76
C LEU A 61 7.64 5.58 -4.46
N ALA A 62 7.61 4.24 -4.49
CA ALA A 62 6.57 3.46 -5.17
C ALA A 62 5.26 3.37 -4.35
N LEU A 63 5.34 3.54 -3.02
CA LEU A 63 4.18 3.45 -2.13
C LEU A 63 3.52 4.83 -1.94
N ARG A 64 2.20 4.91 -2.06
CA ARG A 64 1.44 6.16 -1.92
C ARG A 64 0.18 6.00 -1.07
N LEU A 65 -0.24 7.11 -0.46
CA LEU A 65 -1.50 7.24 0.26
C LEU A 65 -2.42 8.20 -0.48
N ASP A 66 -3.58 7.69 -0.88
CA ASP A 66 -4.63 8.48 -1.52
C ASP A 66 -5.77 8.68 -0.51
N ARG A 67 -6.39 9.85 -0.51
CA ARG A 67 -7.61 10.05 0.28
C ARG A 67 -8.69 9.20 -0.38
N ALA A 68 -9.35 8.33 0.39
CA ALA A 68 -10.48 7.54 -0.09
C ALA A 68 -11.67 8.50 -0.27
N THR A 69 -11.72 9.16 -1.43
CA THR A 69 -13.00 9.62 -1.98
C THR A 69 -13.74 8.36 -2.37
N GLU A 70 -15.03 8.27 -2.10
CA GLU A 70 -15.92 7.15 -2.45
C GLU A 70 -15.84 6.79 -3.95
N ARG A 71 -14.77 6.10 -4.35
CA ARG A 71 -14.41 5.76 -5.73
C ARG A 71 -14.18 4.27 -5.74
N VAL A 72 -14.88 3.63 -6.67
CA VAL A 72 -14.74 2.22 -7.06
C VAL A 72 -13.27 1.81 -6.94
N PRO A 73 -12.92 0.75 -6.18
CA PRO A 73 -11.54 0.29 -6.07
C PRO A 73 -11.02 0.11 -7.49
N ASP A 74 -9.91 0.77 -7.78
CA ASP A 74 -9.26 0.68 -9.09
C ASP A 74 -9.13 -0.81 -9.43
N ARG A 75 -9.65 -1.18 -10.60
CA ARG A 75 -9.57 -2.55 -11.10
C ARG A 75 -8.09 -2.95 -11.04
N GLN A 76 -7.72 -3.91 -10.21
CA GLN A 76 -6.47 -4.63 -10.40
C GLN A 76 -6.56 -5.26 -11.79
N PRO A 77 -5.77 -4.83 -12.80
CA PRO A 77 -5.67 -5.60 -14.03
C PRO A 77 -5.13 -6.98 -13.63
N ALA A 78 -5.84 -8.00 -14.11
CA ALA A 78 -5.77 -9.39 -13.74
C ALA A 78 -4.36 -9.87 -13.39
N GLN A 79 -4.27 -10.59 -12.27
CA GLN A 79 -3.31 -11.68 -12.09
C GLN A 79 -3.55 -12.64 -13.28
N ARG A 80 -2.88 -12.42 -14.42
CA ARG A 80 -2.96 -13.31 -15.58
C ARG A 80 -2.07 -14.51 -15.29
N THR A 81 -2.68 -15.56 -14.75
CA THR A 81 -2.20 -16.95 -14.91
C THR A 81 -2.25 -17.34 -16.38
#